data_AF-W2SSF3-F1
#
_entry.id   AF-W2SSF3-F1
#
_cell.length_a   1.000
_cell.length_b   1.000
_cell.length_c   1.000
_cell.angle_alpha   90.00
_cell.angle_beta   90.00
_cell.angle_gamma   90.00
#
_symmetry.space_group_name_H-M   'P 1'
#
loop_
_entity.id
_entity.type
_entity.pdbx_description
1 polymer ?
#
loop_
_entity_poly.entity_id
_entity_poly.type
_entity_poly.pdbx_seq_one_letter_code
_entity_poly.pdbx_strand_id
1 'polypeptide(L)' 'RTIIAPQVNPALTMQRYFKVPFSRPADIYKTNNDTRVLQQGLWYAHFNGQWIQRQIEMHPNKTPVLLVAG' A
#
# COMPACT_ATOMS: atom_id res chain seq x y z
N ARG A 1 10.54 -41.52 -6.41
CA ARG A 1 11.38 -40.56 -5.65
C ARG A 1 10.66 -39.21 -5.67
N THR A 2 10.01 -38.84 -4.58
CA THR A 2 9.29 -37.57 -4.49
C THR A 2 10.29 -36.48 -4.16
N ILE A 3 10.52 -35.54 -5.07
CA ILE A 3 11.37 -34.38 -4.81
C ILE A 3 10.57 -33.44 -3.91
N ILE A 4 10.88 -33.42 -2.62
CA ILE A 4 10.33 -32.42 -1.70
C ILE A 4 11.10 -31.14 -1.98
N ALA A 5 10.45 -30.17 -2.62
CA ALA A 5 11.00 -28.82 -2.71
C ALA A 5 11.24 -28.30 -1.29
N PRO A 6 12.39 -27.67 -1.00
CA PRO A 6 12.63 -27.07 0.30
C PRO A 6 11.49 -26.10 0.58
N GLN A 7 10.78 -26.34 1.67
CA GLN A 7 9.66 -25.50 2.11
C GLN A 7 10.26 -24.15 2.52
N VAL A 8 10.38 -23.22 1.56
CA VAL A 8 10.87 -21.87 1.86
C VAL A 8 9.82 -21.20 2.72
N ASN A 9 10.22 -20.80 3.94
CA ASN A 9 9.33 -20.13 4.87
C ASN A 9 8.68 -18.91 4.19
N PRO A 10 7.34 -18.88 4.02
CA PRO A 10 6.66 -17.76 3.36
C PRO A 10 6.94 -16.42 4.05
N ALA A 11 7.19 -16.41 5.36
CA ALA A 11 7.55 -15.20 6.09
C ALA A 11 8.86 -14.55 5.58
N LEU A 12 9.70 -15.30 4.86
CA LEU A 12 10.98 -14.82 4.33
C LEU A 12 10.90 -14.38 2.86
N THR A 13 10.00 -14.94 2.05
CA THR A 13 10.02 -14.73 0.59
C THR A 13 8.66 -14.48 -0.06
N MET A 14 7.57 -14.53 0.70
CA MET A 14 6.22 -14.34 0.13
C MET A 14 6.04 -12.91 -0.34
N GLN A 15 5.70 -12.74 -1.62
CA GLN A 15 5.34 -11.44 -2.17
C GLN A 15 3.88 -11.15 -1.83
N ARG A 16 3.62 -10.07 -1.09
CA ARG A 16 2.28 -9.66 -0.67
C ARG A 16 2.01 -8.23 -1.09
N TYR A 17 0.83 -8.00 -1.67
CA TYR A 17 0.42 -6.69 -2.20
C TYR A 17 -0.84 -6.23 -1.51
N PHE A 18 -0.88 -4.96 -1.14
CA PHE A 18 -2.01 -4.35 -0.44
C PHE A 18 -2.43 -3.06 -1.14
N LYS A 19 -3.74 -2.77 -1.08
CA LYS A 19 -4.35 -1.51 -1.51
C LYS A 19 -5.28 -1.04 -0.40
N VAL A 20 -5.00 0.11 0.19
CA VAL A 20 -5.74 0.64 1.34
C VAL A 20 -6.18 2.07 1.02
N PRO A 21 -7.48 2.39 1.02
CA PRO A 21 -7.94 3.77 0.97
C PRO A 21 -7.62 4.50 2.27
N PHE A 22 -7.23 5.78 2.19
CA PHE A 22 -6.97 6.61 3.36
C PHE A 22 -7.41 8.06 3.15
N SER A 23 -7.79 8.73 4.24
CA SER A 23 -8.12 10.16 4.25
C SER A 23 -6.97 10.93 4.90
N ARG A 24 -6.53 12.04 4.29
CA ARG A 24 -5.58 12.94 4.97
C ARG A 24 -6.37 13.89 5.89
N PRO A 25 -5.91 14.14 7.13
CA PRO A 25 -6.58 15.07 8.04
C PRO A 25 -6.83 16.45 7.41
N ALA A 26 -5.90 16.96 6.61
CA ALA A 26 -6.03 18.25 5.92
C ALA A 26 -7.19 18.33 4.92
N ASP A 27 -7.65 17.20 4.39
CA ASP A 27 -8.77 17.14 3.45
C ASP A 27 -10.12 17.03 4.20
N ILE A 28 -10.12 16.53 5.43
CA ILE A 28 -11.31 16.43 6.30
C ILE A 28 -11.83 17.82 6.70
N TYR A 29 -10.94 18.77 6.98
CA TYR A 29 -11.33 20.13 7.39
C TYR A 29 -11.84 21.02 6.24
N LYS A 30 -11.66 20.61 4.98
CA LYS A 30 -12.10 21.38 3.81
C LYS A 30 -13.53 21.05 3.40
N THR A 31 -14.06 19.89 3.81
CA THR A 31 -15.39 19.44 3.42
C THR A 31 -16.38 19.70 4.56
N ASN A 32 -17.00 20.88 4.58
CA ASN A 32 -18.13 21.17 5.47
C ASN A 32 -19.39 20.38 5.04
N ASN A 33 -19.40 19.07 5.29
CA ASN A 33 -20.58 18.20 5.24
C ASN A 33 -20.98 17.57 3.88
N ASP A 34 -20.08 17.46 2.90
CA ASP A 34 -20.30 16.59 1.72
C ASP A 34 -19.38 15.36 1.75
N THR A 35 -19.90 14.26 2.28
CA THR A 35 -19.21 12.98 2.43
C THR A 35 -18.87 12.31 1.09
N ARG A 36 -19.40 12.81 -0.04
CA ARG A 36 -19.18 12.24 -1.37
C ARG A 36 -17.88 12.69 -2.03
N VAL A 37 -17.20 13.70 -1.46
CA VAL A 37 -15.94 14.26 -1.99
C VAL A 37 -14.85 14.27 -0.92
N LEU A 38 -14.83 13.29 -0.02
CA LEU A 38 -13.58 12.98 0.66
C LEU A 38 -12.62 12.48 -0.42
N GLN A 39 -11.65 13.30 -0.82
CA GLN A 39 -10.57 12.92 -1.74
C GLN A 39 -9.69 11.85 -1.07
N GLN A 40 -10.21 10.64 -1.00
CA GLN A 40 -9.53 9.50 -0.41
C GLN A 40 -8.30 9.20 -1.26
N GLY A 41 -7.13 9.28 -0.63
CA GLY A 41 -5.91 8.74 -1.21
C GLY A 41 -5.98 7.22 -1.23
N LEU A 42 -5.17 6.61 -2.09
CA LEU A 42 -4.93 5.18 -2.13
C LEU A 42 -3.47 4.92 -1.79
N TRP A 43 -3.26 4.05 -0.81
CA TRP A 43 -1.95 3.55 -0.44
C TRP A 43 -1.78 2.14 -0.99
N TYR A 44 -0.76 1.96 -1.81
CA TYR A 44 -0.35 0.67 -2.33
C TYR A 44 0.95 0.26 -1.66
N ALA A 45 1.05 -1.01 -1.26
CA ALA A 45 2.25 -1.53 -0.64
C ALA A 45 2.61 -2.91 -1.17
N HIS A 46 3.90 -3.11 -1.35
CA HIS A 46 4.51 -4.37 -1.74
C HIS A 46 5.47 -4.83 -0.64
N PHE A 47 5.16 -5.98 -0.06
CA PHE A 47 5.96 -6.65 0.93
C PHE A 47 6.66 -7.87 0.33
N ASN A 48 7.93 -8.05 0.69
CA ASN A 48 8.68 -9.28 0.49
C ASN A 48 8.92 -9.91 1.87
N GLY A 49 8.22 -11.01 2.15
CA GLY A 49 8.17 -11.59 3.49
C GLY A 49 7.54 -10.61 4.50
N GLN A 50 8.27 -10.35 5.59
CA GLN A 50 7.84 -9.43 6.64
C GLN A 50 8.10 -7.94 6.32
N TRP A 51 8.91 -7.63 5.31
CA TRP A 51 9.40 -6.27 5.05
C TRP A 51 8.75 -5.62 3.85
N ILE A 52 8.55 -4.30 3.91
CA ILE A 52 8.07 -3.51 2.79
C ILE A 52 9.25 -3.19 1.86
N GLN A 53 9.08 -3.43 0.55
CA GLN A 53 10.08 -3.08 -0.45
C GLN A 53 9.71 -1.86 -1.28
N ARG A 54 8.41 -1.67 -1.53
CA ARG A 54 7.90 -0.54 -2.32
C ARG A 54 6.55 -0.10 -1.77
N GLN A 55 6.30 1.19 -1.81
CA GLN A 55 4.97 1.75 -1.57
C GLN A 55 4.67 2.91 -2.50
N ILE A 56 3.39 3.12 -2.78
CA ILE A 56 2.90 4.22 -3.60
C ILE A 56 1.73 4.88 -2.88
N GLU A 57 1.82 6.19 -2.70
CA GLU A 57 0.67 7.02 -2.34
C GLU A 57 0.11 7.68 -3.58
N MET A 58 -1.16 7.42 -3.87
CA MET A 58 -1.91 8.07 -4.94
C MET A 58 -2.99 8.96 -4.34
N HIS A 59 -3.15 10.15 -4.92
CA HIS A 59 -4.25 11.05 -4.58
C HIS A 59 -4.91 11.55 -5.85
N PRO A 60 -6.22 11.83 -5.81
CA PRO A 60 -6.85 12.62 -6.85
C PRO A 60 -6.11 13.96 -7.00
N ASN A 61 -5.74 14.31 -8.23
CA ASN A 61 -5.15 15.61 -8.58
C ASN A 61 -3.76 15.92 -7.97
N LYS A 62 -3.05 14.93 -7.42
CA LYS A 62 -1.64 15.10 -7.03
C LYS A 62 -0.78 14.07 -7.74
N THR A 63 0.49 14.42 -7.96
CA THR A 63 1.47 13.48 -8.49
C THR A 63 1.62 12.28 -7.54
N PRO A 64 1.57 11.04 -8.04
CA PRO A 64 1.83 9.87 -7.22
C PRO A 64 3.21 9.94 -6.56
N VAL A 65 3.29 9.53 -5.31
CA VAL A 65 4.55 9.44 -4.57
C VAL A 65 4.98 7.98 -4.52
N LEU A 66 6.13 7.67 -5.12
CA LEU A 66 6.74 6.35 -5.06
C LEU A 66 7.87 6.36 -4.04
N LEU A 67 7.86 5.39 -3.12
CA LEU A 67 8.92 5.16 -2.16
C LEU A 67 9.43 3.72 -2.30
N VAL A 68 10.74 3.54 -2.26
CA VAL A 68 11.41 2.24 -2.39
C VAL A 68 12.33 2.07 -1.18
N ALA A 69 12.44 0.84 -0.67
CA ALA A 69 13.41 0.52 0.37
C ALA A 69 14.84 0.76 -0.15
N GLY A 70 15.66 1.41 0.68
CA GLY A 70 17.08 1.68 0.40
C GLY A 70 18.00 0.56 0.84
#